data_AF-A0A960XD01-F1
#
_entry.id   AF-A0A960XD01-F1
#
_cell.length_a   1.000
_cell.length_b   1.000
_cell.length_c   1.000
_cell.angle_alpha   90.00
_cell.angle_beta   90.00
_cell.angle_gamma   90.00
#
_symmetry.space_group_name_H-M   'P 1'
#
loop_
_entity.id
_entity.type
_entity.pdbx_description
1 polymer ?
#
loop_
_entity_poly.entity_id
_entity_poly.type
_entity_poly.pdbx_seq_one_letter_code
_entity_poly.pdbx_strand_id
1 'polypeptide(L)'
;MKKIAIFTLLAFTATLSAFAHFEKIYPDALQEVVSKQIYRGDTNGDFKGDTVYILSDGSHWKIHADDLGKCSSWQNGQPVNIRARMDWCLWCKPKHQFLIYNRALNETAKVMLVAHAAQPKKIVKVEVLSSLYALVTLSDSKEWIVPRKISFIPGERIYVGSQGIYGKDRDFVLIKGRESESQWSFAKLKNADYSLIQEN
;
A
#
# COMPACT_ATOMS: atom_id res chain seq x y z
N MET A 1 72.30 -1.87 -9.45
CA MET A 1 71.56 -2.27 -8.22
C MET A 1 70.74 -1.07 -7.80
N LYS A 2 69.41 -1.03 -7.62
CA LYS A 2 68.29 -1.98 -7.62
C LYS A 2 67.10 -1.28 -8.31
N LYS A 3 66.35 -1.97 -9.15
CA LYS A 3 65.06 -1.51 -9.69
C LYS A 3 63.99 -1.74 -8.62
N ILE A 4 63.25 -0.71 -8.23
CA ILE A 4 62.07 -0.84 -7.36
C ILE A 4 60.87 -0.97 -8.28
N ALA A 5 60.32 -2.18 -8.37
CA ALA A 5 59.07 -2.44 -9.05
C ALA A 5 57.93 -1.98 -8.13
N ILE A 6 57.26 -0.89 -8.50
CA ILE A 6 55.98 -0.49 -7.89
C ILE A 6 54.93 -1.41 -8.50
N PHE A 7 54.57 -2.46 -7.77
CA PHE A 7 53.37 -3.25 -8.06
C PHE A 7 52.16 -2.43 -7.60
N THR A 8 51.54 -1.72 -8.54
CA THR A 8 50.21 -1.16 -8.31
C THR A 8 49.24 -2.33 -8.16
N LEU A 9 48.84 -2.59 -6.92
CA LEU A 9 47.78 -3.52 -6.58
C LEU A 9 46.47 -2.98 -7.20
N LEU A 10 46.06 -3.54 -8.33
CA LEU A 10 44.69 -3.41 -8.83
C LEU A 10 43.79 -4.12 -7.81
N ALA A 11 43.32 -3.38 -6.81
CA ALA A 11 42.22 -3.81 -5.98
C ALA A 11 40.97 -3.81 -6.86
N PHE A 12 40.63 -5.02 -7.30
CA PHE A 12 39.40 -5.37 -8.00
C PHE A 12 38.23 -4.78 -7.20
N THR A 13 37.53 -3.82 -7.78
CA THR A 13 36.23 -3.35 -7.29
C THR A 13 35.23 -4.50 -7.48
N ALA A 14 35.13 -5.36 -6.47
CA ALA A 14 33.98 -6.24 -6.34
C ALA A 14 32.75 -5.35 -6.09
N THR A 15 32.08 -4.99 -7.17
CA THR A 15 30.74 -4.41 -7.16
C THR A 15 29.81 -5.47 -6.58
N LEU A 16 29.64 -5.43 -5.25
CA LEU A 16 28.45 -5.96 -4.60
C LEU A 16 27.28 -5.09 -5.07
N SER A 17 26.77 -5.41 -6.26
CA SER A 17 25.39 -5.13 -6.63
C SER A 17 24.51 -5.93 -5.66
N ALA A 18 24.35 -5.41 -4.44
CA ALA A 18 23.18 -5.72 -3.65
C ALA A 18 21.99 -5.42 -4.56
N PHE A 19 21.20 -6.45 -4.87
CA PHE A 19 19.95 -6.26 -5.59
C PHE A 19 19.08 -5.35 -4.72
N ALA A 20 19.14 -4.04 -4.96
CA ALA A 20 18.24 -3.10 -4.30
C ALA A 20 16.82 -3.54 -4.68
N HIS A 21 16.05 -3.95 -3.67
CA HIS A 21 14.63 -4.20 -3.85
C HIS A 21 13.96 -2.83 -3.98
N PHE A 22 13.36 -2.56 -5.13
CA PHE A 22 12.60 -1.33 -5.35
C PHE A 22 11.12 -1.64 -5.17
N GLU A 23 10.43 -0.92 -4.29
CA GLU A 23 8.96 -0.96 -4.26
C GLU A 23 8.44 0.14 -5.19
N LYS A 24 7.50 -0.21 -6.07
CA LYS A 24 6.72 0.79 -6.80
C LYS A 24 5.61 1.28 -5.90
N ILE A 25 5.57 2.59 -5.67
CA ILE A 25 4.50 3.24 -4.94
C ILE A 25 3.87 4.27 -5.85
N TYR A 26 2.54 4.20 -5.96
CA TYR A 26 1.77 5.25 -6.58
C TYR A 26 1.86 6.46 -5.65
N PRO A 27 2.18 7.68 -6.12
CA PRO A 27 2.41 8.81 -5.22
C PRO A 27 1.31 9.00 -4.17
N ASP A 28 0.04 8.86 -4.56
CA ASP A 28 -1.10 8.98 -3.63
C ASP A 28 -1.24 7.81 -2.64
N ALA A 29 -0.46 6.74 -2.79
CA ALA A 29 -0.40 5.64 -1.84
C ALA A 29 0.70 5.83 -0.78
N LEU A 30 1.63 6.77 -0.98
CA LEU A 30 2.59 7.21 0.03
C LEU A 30 1.94 8.27 0.91
N GLN A 31 1.87 7.99 2.20
CA GLN A 31 1.20 8.82 3.18
C GLN A 31 2.08 9.02 4.41
N GLU A 32 1.66 9.88 5.31
CA GLU A 32 2.27 10.06 6.63
C GLU A 32 1.28 9.72 7.74
N VAL A 33 1.77 9.22 8.87
CA VAL A 33 0.97 9.16 10.09
C VAL A 33 0.71 10.59 10.56
N VAL A 34 -0.54 11.03 10.59
CA VAL A 34 -0.90 12.36 11.10
C VAL A 34 -1.23 12.32 12.58
N SER A 35 -2.00 11.31 13.00
CA SER A 35 -2.34 11.13 14.41
C SER A 35 -2.80 9.72 14.72
N LYS A 36 -2.71 9.39 16.02
CA LYS A 36 -3.31 8.19 16.62
C LYS A 36 -4.52 8.61 17.43
N GLN A 37 -5.66 7.98 17.18
CA GLN A 37 -6.90 8.28 17.89
C GLN A 37 -7.62 7.01 18.32
N ILE A 38 -8.52 7.15 19.30
CA ILE A 38 -9.46 6.10 19.68
C ILE A 38 -10.71 6.27 18.81
N TYR A 39 -11.05 5.22 18.07
CA TYR A 39 -12.22 5.19 17.22
C TYR A 39 -13.48 5.23 18.07
N ARG A 40 -14.41 6.12 17.70
CA ARG A 40 -15.68 6.28 18.43
C ARG A 40 -16.70 5.17 18.14
N GLY A 41 -16.39 4.32 17.17
CA GLY A 41 -17.25 3.29 16.62
C GLY A 41 -17.76 3.68 15.23
N ASP A 42 -18.16 2.68 14.46
CA ASP A 42 -18.86 2.87 13.20
C ASP A 42 -20.31 3.33 13.46
N THR A 43 -21.14 3.36 12.41
CA THR A 43 -22.56 3.76 12.52
C THR A 43 -23.38 2.83 13.43
N ASN A 44 -22.92 1.59 13.62
CA ASN A 44 -23.52 0.58 14.49
C ASN A 44 -22.85 0.50 15.88
N GLY A 45 -21.81 1.29 16.13
CA GLY A 45 -21.01 1.27 17.36
C GLY A 45 -19.91 0.19 17.39
N ASP A 46 -19.73 -0.55 16.30
CA ASP A 46 -18.65 -1.54 16.17
C ASP A 46 -17.29 -0.83 16.16
N PHE A 47 -16.28 -1.51 16.70
CA PHE A 47 -14.90 -1.02 16.79
C PHE A 47 -14.67 0.20 17.70
N LYS A 48 -15.67 0.57 18.51
CA LYS A 48 -15.53 1.62 19.53
C LYS A 48 -14.42 1.24 20.53
N GLY A 49 -13.50 2.17 20.77
CA GLY A 49 -12.36 1.96 21.67
C GLY A 49 -11.08 1.48 20.96
N ASP A 50 -11.16 1.10 19.69
CA ASP A 50 -9.99 0.64 18.95
C ASP A 50 -9.06 1.77 18.56
N THR A 51 -7.76 1.48 18.50
CA THR A 51 -6.77 2.42 17.97
C THR A 51 -6.90 2.53 16.45
N VAL A 52 -6.95 3.77 15.98
CA VAL A 52 -6.95 4.12 14.56
C VAL A 52 -5.79 5.06 14.26
N TYR A 53 -5.08 4.78 13.17
CA TYR A 53 -4.20 5.76 12.54
C TYR A 53 -4.97 6.60 11.52
N ILE A 54 -4.77 7.91 11.60
CA ILE A 54 -5.21 8.87 10.60
C ILE A 54 -4.00 9.21 9.73
N LEU A 55 -4.17 9.05 8.42
CA LEU A 55 -3.13 9.33 7.44
C LEU A 55 -3.28 10.75 6.86
N SER A 56 -2.26 11.21 6.13
CA SER A 56 -2.21 12.55 5.51
C SER A 56 -3.34 12.84 4.52
N ASP A 57 -3.92 11.81 3.89
CA ASP A 57 -5.10 11.92 3.04
C ASP A 57 -6.44 12.00 3.82
N GLY A 58 -6.37 11.92 5.15
CA GLY A 58 -7.52 11.88 6.06
C GLY A 58 -8.17 10.50 6.16
N SER A 59 -7.58 9.45 5.57
CA SER A 59 -8.10 8.09 5.73
C SER A 59 -7.81 7.54 7.13
N HIS A 60 -8.71 6.70 7.62
CA HIS A 60 -8.66 6.13 8.96
C HIS A 60 -8.48 4.62 8.88
N TRP A 61 -7.46 4.12 9.57
CA TRP A 61 -7.06 2.72 9.57
C TRP A 61 -7.00 2.17 10.98
N LYS A 62 -7.92 1.26 11.31
CA LYS A 62 -7.91 0.54 12.58
C LYS A 62 -6.74 -0.43 12.62
N ILE A 63 -6.00 -0.45 13.73
CA ILE A 63 -4.89 -1.37 13.97
C ILE A 63 -5.39 -2.63 14.65
N HIS A 64 -4.89 -3.79 14.23
CA HIS A 64 -5.18 -5.06 14.90
C HIS A 64 -4.59 -5.07 16.31
N ALA A 65 -5.33 -5.62 17.29
CA ALA A 65 -4.91 -5.66 18.69
C ALA A 65 -3.49 -6.24 18.90
N ASP A 66 -3.19 -7.39 18.28
CA ASP A 66 -1.86 -8.03 18.34
C ASP A 66 -0.68 -7.15 17.87
N ASP A 67 -0.94 -6.13 17.04
CA ASP A 67 0.12 -5.27 16.48
C ASP A 67 0.20 -3.91 17.19
N LEU A 68 -0.63 -3.64 18.20
CA LEU A 68 -0.63 -2.36 18.93
C LEU A 68 0.72 -2.06 19.59
N GLY A 69 1.40 -3.09 20.12
CA GLY A 69 2.72 -2.94 20.73
C GLY A 69 3.83 -2.63 19.73
N LYS A 70 3.70 -3.08 18.47
CA LYS A 70 4.64 -2.72 17.39
C LYS A 70 4.48 -1.25 17.02
N CYS A 71 3.23 -0.85 16.86
CA CYS A 71 2.89 0.51 16.45
C CYS A 71 3.08 1.57 17.54
N SER A 72 3.32 1.22 18.80
CA SER A 72 3.33 2.22 19.89
C SER A 72 4.46 3.25 19.78
N SER A 73 5.53 2.93 19.06
CA SER A 73 6.68 3.82 18.81
C SER A 73 6.51 4.70 17.57
N TRP A 74 5.46 4.50 16.78
CA TRP A 74 5.28 5.22 15.53
C TRP A 74 4.92 6.68 15.81
N GLN A 75 5.61 7.59 15.14
CA GLN A 75 5.51 9.03 15.35
C GLN A 75 4.78 9.70 14.19
N ASN A 76 4.20 10.86 14.46
CA ASN A 76 3.60 11.68 13.41
C ASN A 76 4.66 12.12 12.39
N GLY A 77 4.28 12.21 11.12
CA GLY A 77 5.18 12.51 10.00
C GLY A 77 5.97 11.31 9.47
N GLN A 78 5.86 10.13 10.09
CA GLN A 78 6.54 8.95 9.56
C GLN A 78 5.88 8.47 8.26
N PRO A 79 6.70 8.19 7.22
CA PRO A 79 6.20 7.76 5.92
C PRO A 79 5.67 6.33 5.99
N VAL A 80 4.44 6.15 5.54
CA VAL A 80 3.72 4.89 5.52
C VAL A 80 3.07 4.64 4.17
N ASN A 81 2.80 3.37 3.86
CA ASN A 81 1.90 3.00 2.78
C ASN A 81 1.06 1.79 3.16
N ILE A 82 -0.12 1.70 2.55
CA ILE A 82 -1.02 0.56 2.73
C ILE A 82 -0.68 -0.50 1.70
N ARG A 83 -0.56 -1.74 2.18
CA ARG A 83 -0.30 -2.93 1.38
C ARG A 83 -1.47 -3.91 1.51
N ALA A 84 -1.74 -4.68 0.46
CA ALA A 84 -2.51 -5.90 0.65
C ALA A 84 -1.69 -6.92 1.42
N ARG A 85 -2.33 -7.59 2.39
CA ARG A 85 -1.74 -8.75 3.03
C ARG A 85 -1.75 -9.89 2.01
N MET A 86 -0.68 -10.66 1.93
CA MET A 86 -0.47 -11.71 0.91
C MET A 86 -0.47 -13.12 1.51
N ASP A 87 -0.94 -13.30 2.75
CA ASP A 87 -0.94 -14.60 3.41
C ASP A 87 -2.02 -15.54 2.82
N TRP A 88 -1.71 -16.83 2.83
CA TRP A 88 -2.46 -17.89 2.13
C TRP A 88 -3.95 -18.01 2.49
N CYS A 89 -4.40 -17.33 3.56
CA CYS A 89 -5.73 -17.45 4.15
C CYS A 89 -6.59 -16.17 4.00
N LEU A 90 -6.27 -15.28 3.05
CA LEU A 90 -7.02 -14.04 2.77
C LEU A 90 -8.53 -14.23 2.56
N TRP A 91 -8.92 -15.40 2.05
CA TRP A 91 -10.31 -15.77 1.77
C TRP A 91 -11.11 -16.10 3.03
N CYS A 92 -10.44 -16.44 4.14
CA CYS A 92 -11.09 -16.93 5.37
C CYS A 92 -11.15 -15.87 6.48
N LYS A 93 -10.46 -14.74 6.31
CA LYS A 93 -10.44 -13.64 7.30
C LYS A 93 -10.86 -12.32 6.62
N PRO A 94 -12.17 -11.99 6.62
CA PRO A 94 -12.65 -10.73 6.02
C PRO A 94 -12.12 -9.48 6.74
N LYS A 95 -11.62 -9.63 7.97
CA LYS A 95 -11.09 -8.53 8.79
C LYS A 95 -9.56 -8.45 8.66
N HIS A 96 -9.04 -7.22 8.54
CA HIS A 96 -7.61 -6.91 8.47
C HIS A 96 -6.86 -7.54 7.28
N GLN A 97 -7.42 -7.36 6.08
CA GLN A 97 -6.84 -7.83 4.82
C GLN A 97 -5.66 -6.97 4.34
N PHE A 98 -5.34 -5.89 5.06
CA PHE A 98 -4.32 -4.93 4.69
C PHE A 98 -3.24 -4.85 5.77
N LEU A 99 -2.07 -4.35 5.35
CA LEU A 99 -0.98 -3.97 6.23
C LEU A 99 -0.74 -2.48 6.05
N ILE A 100 -0.46 -1.76 7.14
CA ILE A 100 0.25 -0.49 7.06
C ILE A 100 1.73 -0.79 7.23
N TYR A 101 2.55 -0.30 6.30
CA TYR A 101 3.99 -0.43 6.34
C TYR A 101 4.60 0.91 6.70
N ASN A 102 5.33 0.96 7.81
CA ASN A 102 6.14 2.10 8.21
C ASN A 102 7.53 1.98 7.59
N ARG A 103 7.82 2.88 6.65
CA ARG A 103 9.05 2.83 5.86
C ARG A 103 10.27 3.26 6.67
N ALA A 104 10.10 4.17 7.62
CA ALA A 104 11.20 4.65 8.45
C ALA A 104 11.70 3.59 9.42
N LEU A 105 10.81 2.72 9.90
CA LEU A 105 11.13 1.68 10.88
C LEU A 105 11.24 0.27 10.27
N ASN A 106 10.88 0.10 8.99
CA ASN A 106 10.74 -1.22 8.34
C ASN A 106 9.81 -2.16 9.12
N GLU A 107 8.68 -1.62 9.60
CA GLU A 107 7.71 -2.37 10.41
C GLU A 107 6.35 -2.44 9.71
N THR A 108 5.60 -3.52 9.95
CA THR A 108 4.23 -3.66 9.46
C THR A 108 3.25 -3.94 10.60
N ALA A 109 2.02 -3.48 10.41
CA ALA A 109 0.90 -3.86 11.26
C ALA A 109 -0.34 -4.17 10.43
N LYS A 110 -1.13 -5.14 10.89
CA LYS A 110 -2.43 -5.50 10.30
C LYS A 110 -3.42 -4.37 10.51
N VAL A 111 -4.09 -3.96 9.44
CA VAL A 111 -5.03 -2.84 9.47
C VAL A 111 -6.30 -3.07 8.68
N MET A 112 -7.32 -2.30 9.01
CA MET A 112 -8.62 -2.30 8.35
C MET A 112 -9.08 -0.86 8.12
N LEU A 113 -9.58 -0.57 6.90
CA LEU A 113 -10.08 0.74 6.54
C LEU A 113 -11.41 1.00 7.26
N VAL A 114 -11.49 2.04 8.10
CA VAL A 114 -12.73 2.44 8.79
C VAL A 114 -13.30 3.76 8.26
N ALA A 115 -12.46 4.59 7.63
CA ALA A 115 -12.92 5.74 6.86
C ALA A 115 -12.01 6.00 5.66
N HIS A 116 -12.62 6.23 4.49
CA HIS A 116 -11.86 6.68 3.31
C HIS A 116 -11.23 8.05 3.54
N ALA A 117 -10.25 8.38 2.69
CA ALA A 117 -9.68 9.72 2.55
C ALA A 117 -10.75 10.82 2.55
N ALA A 118 -10.38 12.02 3.00
CA ALA A 118 -11.26 13.19 3.01
C ALA A 118 -11.74 13.55 1.60
N GLN A 119 -10.87 13.37 0.60
CA GLN A 119 -11.18 13.51 -0.83
C GLN A 119 -10.88 12.17 -1.52
N PRO A 120 -11.76 11.18 -1.40
CA PRO A 120 -11.49 9.85 -1.92
C PRO A 120 -11.52 9.86 -3.44
N LYS A 121 -10.60 9.11 -4.04
CA LYS A 121 -10.69 8.80 -5.47
C LYS A 121 -12.01 8.08 -5.72
N LYS A 122 -12.67 8.41 -6.83
CA LYS A 122 -13.92 7.76 -7.23
C LYS A 122 -13.75 7.07 -8.56
N ILE A 123 -14.46 5.96 -8.74
CA ILE A 123 -14.59 5.35 -10.07
C ILE A 123 -15.46 6.26 -10.92
N VAL A 124 -14.92 6.71 -12.05
CA VAL A 124 -15.65 7.51 -13.04
C VAL A 124 -16.22 6.62 -14.13
N LYS A 125 -15.44 5.64 -14.58
CA LYS A 125 -15.78 4.78 -15.71
C LYS A 125 -15.23 3.37 -15.49
N VAL A 126 -15.97 2.37 -15.98
CA VAL A 126 -15.53 0.97 -16.04
C VAL A 126 -15.78 0.45 -17.44
N GLU A 127 -14.74 -0.03 -18.11
CA GLU A 127 -14.80 -0.60 -19.46
C GLU A 127 -14.35 -2.06 -19.42
N VAL A 128 -15.09 -2.93 -20.10
CA VAL A 128 -14.70 -4.33 -20.21
C VAL A 128 -13.62 -4.45 -21.29
N LEU A 129 -12.42 -4.88 -20.90
CA LEU A 129 -11.34 -5.15 -21.85
C LEU A 129 -11.40 -6.59 -22.36
N SER A 130 -11.75 -7.54 -21.49
CA SER A 130 -11.91 -8.95 -21.82
C SER A 130 -12.81 -9.68 -20.83
N SER A 131 -12.95 -11.01 -21.01
CA SER A 131 -13.62 -11.86 -20.02
C SER A 131 -12.93 -11.84 -18.65
N LEU A 132 -11.62 -11.56 -18.60
CA LEU A 132 -10.83 -11.58 -17.36
C LEU A 132 -10.54 -10.20 -16.78
N TYR A 133 -10.53 -9.15 -17.62
CA TYR A 133 -10.02 -7.83 -17.24
C TYR A 133 -11.00 -6.69 -17.57
N ALA A 134 -10.98 -5.66 -16.73
CA ALA A 134 -11.65 -4.39 -16.93
C ALA A 134 -10.65 -3.24 -16.79
N LEU A 135 -10.95 -2.13 -17.46
CA LEU A 135 -10.29 -0.85 -17.29
C LEU A 135 -11.16 0.02 -16.37
N VAL A 136 -10.58 0.50 -15.28
CA VAL A 136 -11.22 1.37 -14.30
C VAL A 136 -10.57 2.74 -14.39
N THR A 137 -11.35 3.77 -14.71
CA THR A 137 -10.88 5.16 -14.71
C THR A 137 -11.28 5.82 -13.39
N LEU A 138 -10.31 6.39 -12.69
CA LEU A 138 -10.54 7.12 -11.43
C LEU A 138 -10.73 8.62 -11.68
N SER A 139 -11.14 9.34 -10.64
CA SER A 139 -11.42 10.78 -10.67
C SER A 139 -10.21 11.68 -10.95
N ASP A 140 -9.00 11.14 -10.88
CA ASP A 140 -7.76 11.81 -11.31
C ASP A 140 -7.40 11.49 -12.77
N SER A 141 -8.35 10.93 -13.52
CA SER A 141 -8.21 10.50 -14.91
C SER A 141 -7.18 9.38 -15.14
N LYS A 142 -6.66 8.76 -14.08
CA LYS A 142 -5.76 7.61 -14.19
C LYS A 142 -6.57 6.34 -14.50
N GLU A 143 -6.02 5.51 -15.38
CA GLU A 143 -6.66 4.29 -15.87
C GLU A 143 -5.96 3.04 -15.34
N TRP A 144 -6.74 2.13 -14.77
CA TRP A 144 -6.27 0.96 -14.03
C TRP A 144 -6.83 -0.32 -14.62
N ILE A 145 -5.96 -1.25 -14.97
CA ILE A 145 -6.35 -2.59 -15.42
C ILE A 145 -6.53 -3.47 -14.19
N VAL A 146 -7.74 -4.00 -14.01
CA VAL A 146 -8.11 -4.85 -12.88
C VAL A 146 -8.74 -6.16 -13.33
N PRO A 147 -8.54 -7.27 -12.60
CA PRO A 147 -9.31 -8.49 -12.76
C PRO A 147 -10.80 -8.26 -12.49
N ARG A 148 -11.65 -8.92 -13.27
CA ARG A 148 -13.12 -8.87 -13.14
C ARG A 148 -13.71 -9.75 -12.02
N LYS A 149 -12.85 -10.31 -11.15
CA LYS A 149 -13.30 -11.10 -9.99
C LYS A 149 -14.06 -10.26 -8.96
N ILE A 150 -13.84 -8.95 -8.95
CA ILE A 150 -14.55 -7.99 -8.11
C ILE A 150 -15.29 -7.01 -9.02
N SER A 151 -16.56 -6.79 -8.69
CA SER A 151 -17.39 -5.82 -9.41
C SER A 151 -17.05 -4.42 -8.93
N PHE A 152 -16.64 -3.56 -9.85
CA PHE A 152 -16.39 -2.14 -9.63
C PHE A 152 -17.47 -1.34 -10.34
N ILE A 153 -18.02 -0.32 -9.66
CA ILE A 153 -19.16 0.46 -10.14
C ILE A 153 -18.81 1.96 -10.13
N PRO A 154 -19.19 2.74 -11.15
CA PRO A 154 -19.05 4.19 -11.12
C PRO A 154 -19.66 4.82 -9.87
N GLY A 155 -18.96 5.82 -9.31
CA GLY A 155 -19.31 6.50 -8.07
C GLY A 155 -18.69 5.87 -6.81
N GLU A 156 -18.23 4.62 -6.86
CA GLU A 156 -17.58 3.97 -5.72
C GLU A 156 -16.29 4.70 -5.31
N ARG A 157 -16.10 4.83 -4.00
CA ARG A 157 -14.89 5.39 -3.40
C ARG A 157 -13.80 4.33 -3.35
N ILE A 158 -12.60 4.72 -3.74
CA ILE A 158 -11.44 3.85 -3.87
C ILE A 158 -10.28 4.40 -3.05
N TYR A 159 -9.62 3.51 -2.34
CA TYR A 159 -8.28 3.72 -1.83
C TYR A 159 -7.29 2.94 -2.70
N VAL A 160 -6.14 3.55 -3.01
CA VAL A 160 -5.07 2.91 -3.79
C VAL A 160 -3.95 2.53 -2.84
N GLY A 161 -3.66 1.23 -2.72
CA GLY A 161 -2.53 0.69 -1.97
C GLY A 161 -1.46 0.10 -2.88
N SER A 162 -0.32 -0.27 -2.31
CA SER A 162 0.70 -1.06 -3.01
C SER A 162 0.47 -2.58 -2.81
N GLN A 163 1.02 -3.39 -3.70
CA GLN A 163 1.03 -4.84 -3.51
C GLN A 163 2.11 -5.30 -2.51
N GLY A 164 3.17 -4.51 -2.33
CA GLY A 164 4.27 -4.84 -1.41
C GLY A 164 5.20 -5.97 -1.87
N ILE A 165 5.10 -6.46 -3.12
CA ILE A 165 5.99 -7.48 -3.69
C ILE A 165 6.48 -7.02 -5.06
N TYR A 166 7.79 -6.90 -5.23
CA TYR A 166 8.46 -6.56 -6.49
C TYR A 166 8.32 -7.66 -7.55
N GLY A 167 8.23 -7.26 -8.83
CA GLY A 167 8.42 -8.18 -9.97
C GLY A 167 7.19 -8.97 -10.44
N LYS A 168 5.98 -8.65 -9.98
CA LYS A 168 4.73 -9.19 -10.56
C LYS A 168 4.08 -8.16 -11.47
N ASP A 169 3.29 -8.61 -12.46
CA ASP A 169 2.59 -7.75 -13.43
C ASP A 169 1.57 -6.77 -12.82
N ARG A 170 1.37 -6.83 -11.50
CA ARG A 170 0.43 -6.01 -10.75
C ARG A 170 1.20 -5.41 -9.58
N ASP A 171 1.19 -4.10 -9.54
CA ASP A 171 2.02 -3.32 -8.60
C ASP A 171 1.17 -2.75 -7.46
N PHE A 172 -0.15 -2.70 -7.63
CA PHE A 172 -1.08 -1.98 -6.76
C PHE A 172 -2.31 -2.79 -6.38
N VAL A 173 -3.07 -2.25 -5.43
CA VAL A 173 -4.40 -2.73 -5.07
C VAL A 173 -5.40 -1.58 -5.07
N LEU A 174 -6.58 -1.80 -5.64
CA LEU A 174 -7.73 -0.92 -5.48
C LEU A 174 -8.62 -1.50 -4.40
N ILE A 175 -8.89 -0.70 -3.36
CA ILE A 175 -9.67 -1.08 -2.19
C ILE A 175 -10.97 -0.27 -2.21
N LYS A 176 -12.11 -0.95 -2.18
CA LYS A 176 -13.44 -0.36 -2.06
C LYS A 176 -14.14 -0.84 -0.79
N GLY A 177 -15.17 -0.12 -0.36
CA GLY A 177 -15.89 -0.43 0.87
C GLY A 177 -15.05 -0.13 2.12
N ARG A 178 -15.58 -0.50 3.29
CA ARG A 178 -14.95 -0.27 4.59
C ARG A 178 -15.15 -1.50 5.47
N GLU A 179 -14.32 -1.62 6.50
CA GLU A 179 -14.49 -2.60 7.57
C GLU A 179 -14.60 -4.03 7.04
N SER A 180 -15.64 -4.78 7.45
CA SER A 180 -15.89 -6.14 6.96
C SER A 180 -16.43 -6.19 5.52
N GLU A 181 -16.88 -5.07 4.97
CA GLU A 181 -17.36 -4.95 3.59
C GLU A 181 -16.23 -4.63 2.61
N SER A 182 -15.01 -4.40 3.11
CA SER A 182 -13.90 -4.02 2.24
C SER A 182 -13.61 -5.14 1.24
N GLN A 183 -13.55 -4.76 -0.02
CA GLN A 183 -13.17 -5.64 -1.13
C GLN A 183 -11.98 -4.99 -1.84
N TRP A 184 -11.06 -5.80 -2.35
CA TRP A 184 -9.90 -5.28 -3.03
C TRP A 184 -9.43 -6.17 -4.18
N SER A 185 -8.97 -5.54 -5.25
CA SER A 185 -8.44 -6.24 -6.43
C SER A 185 -7.03 -5.75 -6.74
N PHE A 186 -6.17 -6.65 -7.19
CA PHE A 186 -4.89 -6.25 -7.77
C PHE A 186 -5.10 -5.37 -9.00
N ALA A 187 -4.24 -4.39 -9.18
CA ALA A 187 -4.35 -3.42 -10.25
C ALA A 187 -2.99 -3.12 -10.87
N LYS A 188 -3.04 -2.77 -12.16
CA LYS A 188 -1.91 -2.26 -12.93
C LYS A 188 -2.30 -0.92 -13.52
N LEU A 189 -1.49 0.11 -13.33
CA LEU A 189 -1.69 1.39 -14.00
C LEU A 189 -1.37 1.23 -15.50
N LYS A 190 -2.28 1.65 -16.38
CA LYS A 190 -2.17 1.43 -17.84
C LYS A 190 -0.99 2.18 -18.45
N ASN A 191 -0.84 3.45 -18.07
CA ASN A 191 0.28 4.30 -18.45
C ASN A 191 1.08 4.60 -17.19
N ALA A 192 2.07 3.76 -16.94
CA ALA A 192 2.93 3.81 -15.75
C ALA A 192 3.59 5.19 -15.61
N ASP A 193 3.20 5.92 -14.57
CA ASP A 193 3.94 7.07 -14.04
C ASP A 193 4.22 6.73 -12.57
N TYR A 194 5.42 6.21 -12.31
CA TYR A 194 5.80 5.69 -11.00
C TYR A 194 6.95 6.51 -10.43
N SER A 195 6.87 6.80 -9.14
CA SER A 195 8.07 7.09 -8.36
C SER A 195 8.69 5.76 -7.95
N LEU A 196 9.93 5.51 -8.38
CA LEU A 196 10.72 4.40 -7.85
C LEU A 196 11.36 4.85 -6.55
N ILE A 197 11.09 4.12 -5.45
CA ILE A 197 11.71 4.39 -4.16
C ILE A 197 12.58 3.18 -3.80
N GLN A 198 13.87 3.43 -3.58
CA GLN A 198 14.83 2.42 -3.15
C GLN A 198 14.54 2.02 -1.68
N GLU A 199 14.50 0.73 -1.38
CA GLU A 199 14.57 0.26 0.01
C GLU A 199 16.04 0.37 0.46
N ASN A 200 16.28 1.12 1.54
CA ASN A 200 17.59 1.24 2.20
C ASN A 200 17.73 0.15 3.27
#